data_AF-A0A2V5Z2T2-F1
#
_entry.id   AF-A0A2V5Z2T2-F1
#
_cell.length_a   1.000
_cell.length_b   1.000
_cell.length_c   1.000
_cell.angle_alpha   90.00
_cell.angle_beta   90.00
_cell.angle_gamma   90.00
#
_symmetry.space_group_name_H-M   'P 1'
#
loop_
_entity.id
_entity.type
_entity.pdbx_description
1 polymer ?
#
loop_
_entity_poly.entity_id
_entity_poly.type
_entity_poly.pdbx_seq_one_letter_code
_entity_poly.pdbx_strand_id
1 'polypeptide(L)'
;MKVKAKRKRARRGRSPESSPVTMLESELRALHRDLRMIAKAYITRLENDLLICLAALRSYGPIEQLPREMLHQIRDLTIIVRNRKLKPEKGRRKDLRKIDSLILDLVSTIGQKN
;
A
#
# COMPACT_ATOMS: atom_id res chain seq x y z
N MET A 1 59.10 29.77 -19.45
CA MET A 1 59.03 28.29 -19.34
C MET A 1 58.41 27.95 -17.98
N LYS A 2 57.43 27.00 -17.96
CA LYS A 2 56.97 26.05 -16.91
C LYS A 2 57.03 26.54 -15.44
N VAL A 3 55.99 26.38 -14.60
CA VAL A 3 55.39 25.10 -14.19
C VAL A 3 53.94 25.31 -13.72
N LYS A 4 52.98 24.60 -14.34
CA LYS A 4 51.60 24.46 -13.83
C LYS A 4 51.61 23.46 -12.66
N ALA A 5 51.27 23.91 -11.46
CA ALA A 5 51.08 23.06 -10.29
C ALA A 5 49.89 22.11 -10.53
N LYS A 6 50.19 20.84 -10.80
CA LYS A 6 49.22 19.77 -11.00
C LYS A 6 48.66 19.37 -9.64
N ARG A 7 47.53 19.96 -9.23
CA ARG A 7 46.74 19.52 -8.07
C ARG A 7 46.32 18.06 -8.29
N LYS A 8 47.03 17.14 -7.63
CA LYS A 8 46.72 15.72 -7.55
C LYS A 8 45.40 15.59 -6.78
N ARG A 9 44.26 15.54 -7.48
CA ARG A 9 42.99 15.14 -6.87
C ARG A 9 43.21 13.75 -6.28
N ALA A 10 43.24 13.68 -4.95
CA ALA A 10 43.24 12.44 -4.21
C ALA A 10 42.09 11.59 -4.76
N ARG A 11 42.45 10.47 -5.40
CA ARG A 11 41.50 9.41 -5.71
C ARG A 11 40.94 8.99 -4.36
N ARG A 12 39.69 9.40 -4.08
CA ARG A 12 38.90 8.83 -2.98
C ARG A 12 39.06 7.32 -3.09
N GLY A 13 39.62 6.71 -2.06
CA GLY A 13 39.87 5.28 -2.02
C GLY A 13 38.61 4.55 -2.40
N ARG A 14 38.61 3.92 -3.59
CA ARG A 14 37.75 2.78 -3.81
C ARG A 14 38.26 1.74 -2.83
N SER A 15 37.43 1.42 -1.83
CA SER A 15 37.65 0.23 -1.01
C SER A 15 37.92 -0.94 -1.96
N PRO A 16 39.05 -1.65 -1.81
CA PRO A 16 39.29 -2.87 -2.56
C PRO A 16 38.28 -3.90 -2.07
N GLU A 17 37.60 -4.55 -3.01
CA GLU A 17 36.95 -5.86 -2.83
C GLU A 17 35.72 -5.94 -1.91
N SER A 18 34.64 -5.25 -2.28
CA SER A 18 33.35 -5.93 -2.14
C SER A 18 33.20 -6.83 -3.37
N SER A 19 33.25 -8.14 -3.18
CA SER A 19 32.89 -9.09 -4.26
C SER A 19 31.56 -8.65 -4.88
N PRO A 20 31.38 -8.72 -6.21
CA PRO A 20 30.09 -8.45 -6.84
C PRO A 20 28.93 -9.24 -6.20
N VAL A 21 29.24 -10.41 -5.63
CA VAL A 21 28.31 -11.25 -4.87
C VAL A 21 27.89 -10.57 -3.56
N THR A 22 28.83 -10.03 -2.77
CA THR A 22 28.50 -9.36 -1.49
C THR A 22 27.80 -8.02 -1.71
N MET A 23 28.11 -7.34 -2.82
CA MET A 23 27.34 -6.14 -3.24
C MET A 23 25.90 -6.52 -3.55
N LEU A 24 25.68 -7.50 -4.44
CA LEU A 24 24.34 -7.96 -4.79
C LEU A 24 23.56 -8.45 -3.56
N GLU A 25 24.19 -9.18 -2.64
CA GLU A 25 23.55 -9.63 -1.41
C GLU A 25 23.06 -8.45 -0.55
N SER A 26 23.89 -7.41 -0.41
CA SER A 26 23.52 -6.20 0.34
C SER A 26 22.35 -5.46 -0.31
N GLU A 27 22.34 -5.34 -1.64
CA GLU A 27 21.24 -4.73 -2.41
C GLU A 27 19.95 -5.55 -2.29
N LEU A 28 20.03 -6.88 -2.35
CA LEU A 28 18.87 -7.76 -2.14
C LEU A 28 18.31 -7.65 -0.71
N ARG A 29 19.18 -7.51 0.29
CA ARG A 29 18.76 -7.26 1.68
C ARG A 29 18.08 -5.89 1.83
N ALA A 30 18.58 -4.86 1.15
CA ALA A 30 17.95 -3.54 1.11
C ALA A 30 16.57 -3.61 0.44
N LEU A 31 16.50 -4.23 -0.75
CA LEU A 31 15.25 -4.44 -1.48
C LEU A 31 14.22 -5.22 -0.65
N HIS A 32 14.65 -6.24 0.10
CA HIS A 32 13.76 -6.96 1.00
C HIS A 32 13.21 -6.08 2.13
N ARG A 33 14.02 -5.17 2.70
CA ARG A 33 13.54 -4.19 3.71
C ARG A 33 12.55 -3.20 3.09
N ASP A 34 12.87 -2.67 1.92
CA ASP A 34 12.02 -1.72 1.21
C ASP A 34 10.68 -2.35 0.84
N LEU A 35 10.70 -3.60 0.36
CA LEU A 35 9.49 -4.37 0.09
C LEU A 35 8.61 -4.48 1.33
N ARG A 36 9.18 -4.81 2.50
CA ARG A 36 8.41 -4.91 3.75
C ARG A 36 7.88 -3.56 4.21
N MET A 37 8.67 -2.49 4.06
CA MET A 37 8.26 -1.14 4.45
C MET A 37 7.09 -0.67 3.59
N ILE A 38 7.19 -0.81 2.27
CA ILE A 38 6.14 -0.42 1.31
C ILE A 38 4.89 -1.28 1.54
N ALA A 39 5.04 -2.60 1.69
CA ALA A 39 3.91 -3.48 1.96
C ALA A 39 3.19 -3.08 3.26
N LYS A 40 3.94 -2.80 4.34
CA LYS A 40 3.36 -2.35 5.61
C LYS A 40 2.62 -1.02 5.45
N ALA A 41 3.24 -0.02 4.84
CA ALA A 41 2.62 1.28 4.62
C ALA A 41 1.33 1.17 3.79
N TYR A 42 1.35 0.33 2.75
CA TYR A 42 0.20 0.08 1.91
C TYR A 42 -0.93 -0.64 2.67
N ILE A 43 -0.61 -1.68 3.45
CA ILE A 43 -1.59 -2.38 4.29
C ILE A 43 -2.20 -1.42 5.31
N THR A 44 -1.38 -0.64 6.02
CA THR A 44 -1.86 0.32 7.01
C THR A 44 -2.79 1.37 6.39
N ARG A 45 -2.51 1.84 5.17
CA ARG A 45 -3.44 2.73 4.45
C ARG A 45 -4.80 2.06 4.22
N LEU A 46 -4.80 0.83 3.67
CA LEU A 46 -6.04 0.10 3.42
C LEU A 46 -6.82 -0.22 4.71
N GLU A 47 -6.11 -0.53 5.80
CA GLU A 47 -6.71 -0.74 7.12
C GLU A 47 -7.38 0.54 7.64
N ASN A 48 -6.73 1.69 7.50
CA ASN A 48 -7.31 2.99 7.87
C ASN A 48 -8.57 3.29 7.06
N ASP A 49 -8.53 3.07 5.75
CA ASP A 49 -9.70 3.29 4.88
C ASP A 49 -10.88 2.38 5.27
N LEU A 50 -10.61 1.12 5.67
CA LEU A 50 -11.63 0.21 6.22
C LEU A 50 -12.19 0.72 7.56
N LEU A 51 -11.35 1.24 8.45
CA LEU A 51 -11.79 1.82 9.72
C LEU A 51 -12.68 3.05 9.49
N ILE A 52 -12.39 3.87 8.48
CA ILE A 52 -13.25 4.99 8.08
C ILE A 52 -14.62 4.48 7.62
N CYS A 53 -14.67 3.45 6.76
CA CYS A 53 -15.92 2.83 6.32
C CYS A 53 -16.74 2.29 7.52
N LEU A 54 -16.09 1.63 8.47
CA LEU A 54 -16.74 1.13 9.68
C LEU A 54 -17.26 2.26 10.58
N ALA A 55 -16.50 3.33 10.75
CA ALA A 55 -16.92 4.50 11.52
C ALA A 55 -18.13 5.17 10.87
N ALA A 56 -18.12 5.34 9.55
CA ALA A 56 -19.23 5.90 8.82
C ALA A 56 -20.48 5.01 8.90
N LEU A 57 -20.33 3.68 8.81
CA LEU A 57 -21.44 2.75 9.04
C LEU A 57 -22.02 2.85 10.46
N ARG A 58 -21.17 3.03 11.48
CA ARG A 58 -21.61 3.23 12.87
C ARG A 58 -22.27 4.59 13.11
N SER A 59 -22.00 5.58 12.25
CA SER A 59 -22.63 6.90 12.32
C SER A 59 -24.07 6.91 11.82
N TYR A 60 -24.49 5.84 11.11
CA TYR A 60 -25.88 5.66 10.77
C TYR A 60 -26.69 5.42 12.05
N GLY A 61 -27.79 6.16 12.18
CA GLY A 61 -28.75 6.00 13.28
C GLY A 61 -29.50 4.66 13.19
N PRO A 62 -30.56 4.50 13.99
CA PRO A 62 -31.44 3.33 13.92
C PRO A 62 -31.85 3.02 12.48
N ILE A 63 -31.94 1.73 12.15
CA ILE A 63 -32.23 1.24 10.78
C ILE A 63 -33.53 1.84 10.25
N GLU A 64 -34.48 2.11 11.14
CA GLU A 64 -35.79 2.72 10.85
C GLU A 64 -35.68 4.16 10.31
N GLN A 65 -34.57 4.85 10.58
CA GLN A 65 -34.31 6.22 10.12
C GLN A 65 -33.55 6.25 8.79
N LEU A 66 -33.13 5.09 8.26
CA LEU A 66 -32.37 5.03 7.02
C LEU A 66 -33.29 4.94 5.80
N PRO A 67 -33.01 5.70 4.72
CA PRO A 67 -33.74 5.54 3.46
C PRO A 67 -33.64 4.11 2.95
N ARG A 68 -34.76 3.59 2.45
CA ARG A 68 -34.83 2.23 1.89
C ARG A 68 -33.78 1.98 0.79
N GLU A 69 -33.52 2.99 -0.03
CA GLU A 69 -32.48 2.95 -1.07
C GLU A 69 -31.08 2.73 -0.48
N MET A 70 -30.76 3.39 0.63
CA MET A 70 -29.49 3.22 1.32
C MET A 70 -29.36 1.82 1.96
N LEU A 71 -30.46 1.27 2.49
CA LEU A 71 -30.49 -0.11 2.98
C LEU A 71 -30.26 -1.13 1.86
N HIS A 72 -30.80 -0.89 0.66
CA HIS A 72 -30.53 -1.70 -0.52
C HIS A 72 -29.05 -1.60 -0.94
N GLN A 73 -28.50 -0.39 -1.01
CA GLN A 73 -27.08 -0.19 -1.33
C GLN A 73 -26.15 -0.89 -0.32
N ILE A 74 -26.41 -0.76 0.99
CA ILE A 74 -25.65 -1.45 2.04
C ILE A 74 -25.73 -2.97 1.87
N ARG A 75 -26.91 -3.50 1.50
CA ARG A 75 -27.10 -4.94 1.23
C ARG A 75 -26.29 -5.39 0.03
N ASP A 76 -26.31 -4.64 -1.07
CA ASP A 76 -25.55 -4.97 -2.28
C ASP A 76 -24.04 -4.94 -2.02
N LEU A 77 -23.56 -3.91 -1.33
CA LEU A 77 -22.17 -3.83 -0.88
C LEU A 77 -21.79 -5.01 0.03
N THR A 78 -22.70 -5.43 0.93
CA THR A 78 -22.48 -6.59 1.80
C THR A 78 -22.30 -7.88 0.99
N ILE A 79 -23.10 -8.07 -0.07
CA ILE A 79 -22.98 -9.23 -0.96
C ILE A 79 -21.65 -9.20 -1.71
N ILE A 80 -21.23 -8.04 -2.22
CA ILE A 80 -19.94 -7.86 -2.91
C ILE A 80 -18.78 -8.20 -1.99
N VAL A 81 -18.79 -7.66 -0.76
CA VAL A 81 -17.77 -7.94 0.25
C VAL A 81 -17.76 -9.44 0.57
N ARG A 82 -18.92 -10.07 0.78
CA ARG A 82 -19.01 -11.49 1.15
C ARG A 82 -18.53 -12.44 0.03
N ASN A 83 -18.77 -12.09 -1.23
CA ASN A 83 -18.43 -12.92 -2.38
C ASN A 83 -16.99 -12.70 -2.91
N ARG A 84 -16.17 -11.87 -2.23
CA ARG A 84 -14.79 -11.61 -2.64
C ARG A 84 -13.94 -12.90 -2.56
N LYS A 85 -13.49 -13.38 -3.72
CA LYS A 85 -12.55 -14.51 -3.82
C LYS A 85 -11.11 -13.99 -3.82
N LEU A 86 -10.42 -14.12 -2.70
CA LEU A 86 -8.99 -13.81 -2.55
C LEU A 86 -8.17 -15.10 -2.51
N LYS A 87 -6.99 -15.12 -3.13
CA LYS A 87 -6.06 -16.25 -3.11
C LYS A 87 -4.69 -15.80 -2.55
N PRO A 88 -4.58 -15.64 -1.21
CA PRO A 88 -3.41 -15.04 -0.57
C PRO A 88 -2.12 -15.83 -0.80
N GLU A 89 -2.23 -17.16 -0.93
CA GLU A 89 -1.15 -18.12 -1.21
C GLU A 89 -0.20 -17.73 -2.35
N LYS A 90 -0.68 -16.96 -3.33
CA LYS A 90 0.13 -16.57 -4.51
C LYS A 90 0.71 -15.15 -4.42
N GLY A 91 0.45 -14.41 -3.34
CA GLY A 91 0.94 -13.03 -3.17
C GLY A 91 0.64 -12.12 -4.36
N ARG A 92 -0.44 -12.40 -5.11
CA ARG A 92 -0.68 -11.74 -6.40
C ARG A 92 -1.03 -10.28 -6.13
N ARG A 93 -0.22 -9.36 -6.67
CA ARG A 93 -0.51 -7.91 -6.72
C ARG A 93 -1.94 -7.63 -7.20
N LYS A 94 -2.49 -8.48 -8.07
CA LYS A 94 -3.88 -8.40 -8.54
C LYS A 94 -4.91 -8.53 -7.42
N ASP A 95 -4.69 -9.38 -6.43
CA ASP A 95 -5.62 -9.55 -5.31
C ASP A 95 -5.53 -8.37 -4.33
N LEU A 96 -4.32 -7.85 -4.08
CA LEU A 96 -4.14 -6.60 -3.33
C LEU A 96 -4.79 -5.39 -4.03
N ARG A 97 -4.73 -5.32 -5.37
CA ARG A 97 -5.43 -4.28 -6.15
C ARG A 97 -6.95 -4.41 -6.10
N LYS A 98 -7.49 -5.63 -6.06
CA LYS A 98 -8.94 -5.84 -5.90
C LYS A 98 -9.45 -5.34 -4.55
N ILE A 99 -8.69 -5.60 -3.48
CA ILE A 99 -9.02 -5.10 -2.14
C ILE A 99 -9.01 -3.57 -2.13
N ASP A 100 -7.98 -2.95 -2.71
CA ASP A 100 -7.87 -1.50 -2.84
C ASP A 100 -9.04 -0.89 -3.61
N SER A 101 -9.40 -1.46 -4.77
CA SER A 101 -10.53 -1.00 -5.57
C SER A 101 -11.85 -1.11 -4.79
N LEU A 102 -12.07 -2.24 -4.11
CA LEU A 102 -13.26 -2.45 -3.29
C LEU A 102 -13.33 -1.48 -2.11
N ILE A 103 -12.20 -1.12 -1.50
CA ILE A 103 -12.15 -0.13 -0.42
C ILE A 103 -12.50 1.27 -0.96
N LEU A 104 -11.98 1.65 -2.12
CA LEU A 104 -12.34 2.91 -2.78
C LEU A 104 -13.84 2.98 -3.09
N ASP A 105 -14.42 1.90 -3.61
CA ASP A 105 -15.86 1.82 -3.88
C ASP A 105 -16.68 1.96 -2.59
N LEU A 106 -16.26 1.32 -1.50
CA LEU A 106 -16.90 1.43 -0.19
C LEU A 106 -16.79 2.84 0.38
N VAL A 107 -15.61 3.46 0.35
CA VAL A 107 -15.41 4.84 0.81
C VAL A 107 -16.25 5.80 -0.02
N SER A 108 -16.31 5.62 -1.34
CA SER A 108 -17.14 6.46 -2.21
C SER A 108 -18.63 6.29 -1.91
N THR A 109 -19.10 5.08 -1.65
CA THR A 109 -20.53 4.84 -1.44
C THR A 109 -20.99 5.21 -0.03
N ILE A 110 -20.15 4.96 0.98
CA ILE A 110 -20.45 5.22 2.39
C ILE A 110 -20.10 6.67 2.77
N GLY A 111 -19.09 7.26 2.13
CA GLY A 111 -18.62 8.63 2.35
C GLY A 111 -19.37 9.71 1.58
N GLN A 112 -20.34 9.35 0.73
CA GLN A 112 -21.30 10.30 0.15
C GLN A 112 -22.31 10.72 1.24
N LYS A 113 -21.82 11.50 2.20
CA LYS A 113 -22.64 12.38 3.03
C LYS A 113 -22.23 13.80 2.69
N ASN A 114 -22.83 14.31 1.60
CA ASN A 114 -23.15 15.72 1.32
C ASN A 114 -23.97 15.78 0.04
#